data_AF-A0A258JKV3-F1
#
_entry.id   AF-A0A258JKV3-F1
#
_cell.length_a   1.000
_cell.length_b   1.000
_cell.length_c   1.000
_cell.angle_alpha   90.00
_cell.angle_beta   90.00
_cell.angle_gamma   90.00
#
_symmetry.space_group_name_H-M   'P 1'
#
loop_
_entity.id
_entity.type
_entity.pdbx_description
1 polymer ?
#
loop_
_entity_poly.entity_id
_entity_poly.type
_entity_poly.pdbx_seq_one_letter_code
_entity_poly.pdbx_strand_id
1 'polypeptide(L)'
;LLAPEYYQKARENAPDVVVLKIDSVGAPPDPAGFGMCRVEGVVAQVQRGTRHAVGAPLTLAVPCRRQGAQPPLGPVLWNGFDELRAAPYGRAWLEADGTLALHQYEMLQALP
;
A
#
# COMPACT_ATOMS: atom_id res chain seq x y z
N LEU A 1 2.09 16.22 -8.30
CA LEU A 1 0.97 15.58 -7.57
C LEU A 1 -0.31 15.87 -8.30
N LEU A 2 -1.24 14.91 -8.35
CA LEU A 2 -2.61 15.16 -8.80
C LEU A 2 -3.38 15.95 -7.73
N ALA A 3 -4.51 16.50 -8.13
CA ALA A 3 -5.42 17.16 -7.21
C ALA A 3 -6.09 16.12 -6.26
N PRO A 4 -6.42 16.50 -5.00
CA PRO A 4 -6.88 15.57 -3.97
C PRO A 4 -8.08 14.69 -4.36
N GLU A 5 -9.00 15.23 -5.16
CA GLU A 5 -10.20 14.55 -5.63
C GLU A 5 -9.91 13.29 -6.45
N TYR A 6 -8.77 13.22 -7.15
CA TYR A 6 -8.38 12.02 -7.90
C TYR A 6 -8.05 10.85 -6.97
N TYR A 7 -7.35 11.11 -5.87
CA TYR A 7 -7.02 10.08 -4.89
C TYR A 7 -8.25 9.63 -4.11
N GLN A 8 -9.14 10.57 -3.76
CA GLN A 8 -10.42 10.23 -3.15
C GLN A 8 -11.25 9.33 -4.07
N LYS A 9 -11.39 9.72 -5.34
CA LYS A 9 -12.13 8.94 -6.33
C LYS A 9 -11.52 7.56 -6.54
N ALA A 10 -10.19 7.42 -6.50
CA ALA A 10 -9.53 6.11 -6.55
C ALA A 10 -9.93 5.22 -5.36
N ARG A 11 -9.94 5.76 -4.12
CA ARG A 11 -10.42 5.00 -2.94
C ARG A 11 -11.90 4.64 -3.04
N GLU A 12 -12.72 5.56 -3.51
CA GLU A 12 -14.17 5.35 -3.66
C GLU A 12 -14.49 4.29 -4.70
N ASN A 13 -13.75 4.26 -5.82
CA ASN A 13 -14.00 3.36 -6.94
C ASN A 13 -13.28 2.01 -6.83
N ALA A 14 -12.30 1.86 -5.93
CA ALA A 14 -11.58 0.61 -5.76
C ALA A 14 -12.57 -0.56 -5.49
N PRO A 15 -12.60 -1.61 -6.34
CA PRO A 15 -13.52 -2.72 -6.18
C PRO A 15 -13.28 -3.51 -4.89
N ASP A 16 -12.04 -3.56 -4.42
CA ASP A 16 -11.66 -4.31 -3.24
C ASP A 16 -10.92 -3.39 -2.25
N VAL A 17 -11.25 -3.53 -0.96
CA VAL A 17 -10.57 -2.82 0.13
C VAL A 17 -10.29 -3.81 1.23
N VAL A 18 -9.02 -3.98 1.56
CA VAL A 18 -8.55 -4.98 2.54
C VAL A 18 -7.62 -4.34 3.54
N VAL A 19 -7.58 -4.89 4.75
CA VAL A 19 -6.55 -4.61 5.74
C VAL A 19 -5.67 -5.84 5.87
N LEU A 20 -4.38 -5.67 5.63
CA LEU A 20 -3.37 -6.69 5.79
C LEU A 20 -2.77 -6.59 7.18
N LYS A 21 -2.53 -7.73 7.83
CA LYS A 21 -1.52 -7.84 8.87
C LYS A 21 -0.17 -8.01 8.17
N ILE A 22 0.76 -7.09 8.41
CA ILE A 22 2.04 -7.05 7.72
C ILE A 22 2.99 -8.03 8.40
N ASP A 23 3.58 -8.92 7.61
CA ASP A 23 4.59 -9.87 8.05
C ASP A 23 6.00 -9.41 7.65
N SER A 24 6.16 -8.89 6.44
CA SER A 24 7.46 -8.45 5.92
C SER A 24 7.35 -7.26 4.96
N VAL A 25 8.41 -6.44 4.92
CA VAL A 25 8.54 -5.34 3.95
C VAL A 25 9.93 -5.38 3.33
N GLY A 26 10.00 -5.63 2.02
CA GLY A 26 11.22 -5.58 1.23
C GLY A 26 11.68 -4.14 0.98
N ALA A 27 12.99 -3.92 1.01
CA ALA A 27 13.59 -2.60 0.79
C ALA A 27 13.31 -2.05 -0.63
N PRO A 28 13.22 -0.71 -0.79
CA PRO A 28 13.19 -0.11 -2.11
C PRO A 28 14.50 -0.39 -2.89
N PRO A 29 14.47 -0.35 -4.24
CA PRO A 29 15.64 -0.58 -5.07
C PRO A 29 16.79 0.41 -4.80
N ASP A 30 18.02 -0.12 -4.77
CA ASP A 30 19.26 0.65 -4.77
C ASP A 30 19.73 0.93 -6.22
N PRO A 31 20.53 1.98 -6.47
CA PRO A 31 20.98 3.02 -5.53
C PRO A 31 19.95 4.15 -5.34
N ALA A 32 18.81 4.10 -6.03
CA ALA A 32 17.81 5.18 -6.02
C ALA A 32 17.21 5.41 -4.62
N GLY A 33 17.11 4.37 -3.80
CA GLY A 33 16.54 4.45 -2.45
C GLY A 33 15.02 4.70 -2.44
N PHE A 34 14.35 4.60 -3.59
CA PHE A 34 12.89 4.68 -3.73
C PHE A 34 12.41 3.72 -4.83
N GLY A 35 11.19 3.22 -4.70
CA GLY A 35 10.55 2.35 -5.68
C GLY A 35 9.39 1.57 -5.07
N MET A 36 9.09 0.40 -5.63
CA MET A 36 8.06 -0.47 -5.07
C MET A 36 8.66 -1.36 -3.97
N CYS A 37 8.26 -1.11 -2.72
CA CYS A 37 8.46 -2.06 -1.63
C CYS A 37 7.49 -3.23 -1.79
N ARG A 38 8.01 -4.44 -1.61
CA ARG A 38 7.19 -5.64 -1.49
C ARG A 38 6.68 -5.74 -0.06
N VAL A 39 5.38 -5.53 0.15
CA VAL A 39 4.72 -5.75 1.44
C VAL A 39 4.04 -7.10 1.41
N GLU A 40 4.42 -7.99 2.32
CA GLU A 40 3.85 -9.32 2.45
C GLU A 40 3.10 -9.44 3.77
N GLY A 41 2.02 -10.21 3.75
CA GLY A 41 1.22 -10.44 4.92
C GLY A 41 0.04 -11.34 4.64
N VAL A 42 -0.92 -11.30 5.57
CA VAL A 42 -2.20 -11.99 5.45
C VAL A 42 -3.34 -10.99 5.56
N VAL A 43 -4.43 -11.23 4.83
CA VAL A 43 -5.63 -10.40 4.92
C VAL A 43 -6.24 -10.58 6.31
N ALA A 44 -6.22 -9.53 7.12
CA ALA A 44 -6.79 -9.52 8.46
C ALA A 44 -8.26 -9.10 8.46
N GLN A 45 -8.67 -8.27 7.49
CA GLN A 45 -10.05 -7.81 7.33
C GLN A 45 -10.34 -7.53 5.86
N VAL A 46 -11.57 -7.85 5.41
CA VAL A 46 -12.10 -7.43 4.11
C VAL A 46 -13.14 -6.36 4.37
N GLN A 47 -12.90 -5.14 3.88
CA GLN A 47 -13.79 -4.00 4.05
C GLN A 47 -14.72 -3.81 2.83
N ARG A 48 -14.28 -4.27 1.66
CA ARG A 48 -15.04 -4.26 0.41
C ARG A 48 -14.53 -5.34 -0.54
N GLY A 49 -15.43 -5.90 -1.35
CA GLY A 49 -15.11 -6.87 -2.37
C GLY A 49 -15.15 -8.31 -1.85
N THR A 50 -15.00 -9.26 -2.77
CA THR A 50 -15.08 -10.71 -2.47
C THR A 50 -13.91 -11.50 -3.07
N ARG A 51 -12.95 -10.82 -3.72
CA ARG A 51 -11.78 -11.49 -4.33
C ARG A 51 -10.81 -12.03 -3.28
N HIS A 52 -10.78 -11.41 -2.11
CA HIS A 52 -9.90 -11.76 -1.01
C HIS A 52 -10.71 -12.32 0.16
N ALA A 53 -10.10 -13.24 0.91
CA ALA A 53 -10.66 -13.82 2.12
C ALA A 53 -9.74 -13.56 3.30
N VAL A 54 -10.31 -13.42 4.50
CA VAL A 54 -9.54 -13.32 5.74
C VAL A 54 -8.63 -14.56 5.90
N GLY A 55 -7.39 -14.34 6.29
CA GLY A 55 -6.34 -15.36 6.42
C GLY A 55 -5.62 -15.69 5.11
N ALA A 56 -6.10 -15.21 3.95
CA ALA A 56 -5.40 -15.42 2.69
C ALA A 56 -4.08 -14.64 2.65
N PRO A 57 -2.99 -15.24 2.13
CA PRO A 57 -1.74 -14.51 1.90
C PRO A 57 -1.95 -13.44 0.83
N LEU A 58 -1.30 -12.29 1.00
CA LEU A 58 -1.34 -11.19 0.05
C LEU A 58 0.01 -10.48 -0.02
N THR A 59 0.48 -10.24 -1.24
CA THR A 59 1.69 -9.48 -1.53
C THR A 59 1.29 -8.24 -2.30
N LEU A 60 1.74 -7.07 -1.83
CA LEU A 60 1.48 -5.78 -2.47
C LEU A 60 2.78 -5.09 -2.88
N ALA A 61 2.74 -4.43 -4.03
CA ALA A 61 3.76 -3.48 -4.45
C ALA A 61 3.37 -2.07 -3.97
N VAL A 62 3.98 -1.63 -2.87
CA VAL A 62 3.69 -0.34 -2.23
C VAL A 62 4.80 0.65 -2.55
N PRO A 63 4.52 1.82 -3.14
CA PRO A 63 5.55 2.83 -3.36
C PRO A 63 6.12 3.30 -2.02
N CYS A 64 7.43 3.23 -1.89
CA CYS A 64 8.15 3.57 -0.68
C CYS A 64 9.51 4.22 -0.99
N ARG A 65 10.07 4.92 -0.01
CA ARG A 65 11.37 5.58 -0.09
C ARG A 65 12.11 5.52 1.23
N ARG A 66 13.44 5.41 1.17
CA ARG A 66 14.31 5.62 2.33
C ARG A 66 14.35 7.10 2.72
N GLN A 67 14.76 7.37 3.95
CA GLN A 67 15.06 8.71 4.39
C GLN A 67 16.14 9.34 3.49
N GLY A 68 15.94 10.61 3.09
CA GLY A 68 16.86 11.34 2.22
C GLY A 68 16.75 11.03 0.72
N ALA A 69 16.03 9.97 0.32
CA ALA A 69 15.78 9.70 -1.10
C ALA A 69 14.86 10.77 -1.72
N GLN A 70 15.16 11.14 -2.97
CA GLN A 70 14.48 12.20 -3.72
C GLN A 70 13.74 11.61 -4.94
N PRO A 71 12.58 10.97 -4.74
CA PRO A 71 11.77 10.50 -5.86
C PRO A 71 11.25 11.68 -6.69
N PRO A 72 10.99 11.46 -7.99
CA PRO A 72 10.45 12.50 -8.86
C PRO A 72 9.07 12.98 -8.37
N LEU A 73 8.79 14.26 -8.58
CA LEU A 73 7.46 14.81 -8.34
C LEU A 73 6.48 14.20 -9.35
N GLY A 74 5.38 13.63 -8.84
CA GLY A 74 4.43 12.90 -9.67
C GLY A 74 3.13 12.57 -8.93
N PRO A 75 2.30 11.67 -9.49
CA PRO A 75 1.09 11.18 -8.85
C PRO A 75 1.36 10.12 -7.77
N VAL A 76 2.59 9.62 -7.67
CA VAL A 76 2.96 8.55 -6.73
C VAL A 76 2.97 9.07 -5.30
N LEU A 77 2.28 8.35 -4.41
CA LEU A 77 2.30 8.58 -2.97
C LEU A 77 3.38 7.71 -2.34
N TRP A 78 4.50 8.33 -1.96
CA TRP A 78 5.66 7.64 -1.42
C TRP A 78 5.55 7.46 0.09
N ASN A 79 5.48 6.21 0.55
CA ASN A 79 5.56 5.86 1.97
C ASN A 79 7.02 5.90 2.44
N GLY A 80 7.25 6.24 3.71
CA GLY A 80 8.56 6.06 4.30
C GLY A 80 8.84 4.57 4.54
N PHE A 81 10.01 4.08 4.13
CA PHE A 81 10.34 2.65 4.20
C PHE A 81 10.40 2.14 5.64
N ASP A 82 11.02 2.90 6.55
CA ASP A 82 11.14 2.49 7.94
C ASP A 82 9.80 2.51 8.67
N GLU A 83 8.95 3.49 8.37
CA GLU A 83 7.58 3.58 8.88
C GLU A 83 6.72 2.43 8.35
N LEU A 84 6.84 2.12 7.05
CA LEU A 84 6.13 1.01 6.42
C LEU A 84 6.54 -0.33 7.02
N ARG A 85 7.84 -0.53 7.27
CA ARG A 85 8.39 -1.72 7.92
C ARG A 85 7.96 -1.85 9.38
N ALA A 86 7.72 -0.74 10.07
CA ALA A 86 7.29 -0.73 11.47
C ALA A 86 5.76 -0.85 11.63
N ALA A 87 4.99 -0.64 10.57
CA ALA A 87 3.53 -0.72 10.62
C ALA A 87 3.06 -2.18 10.84
N PRO A 88 2.21 -2.46 11.84
CA PRO A 88 1.67 -3.80 12.05
C PRO A 88 0.56 -4.16 11.04
N TYR A 89 -0.13 -3.14 10.49
CA TYR A 89 -1.22 -3.33 9.54
C TYR A 89 -1.14 -2.33 8.38
N GLY A 90 -1.76 -2.68 7.27
CA GLY A 90 -1.87 -1.82 6.09
C GLY A 90 -3.22 -1.94 5.42
N ARG A 91 -3.92 -0.82 5.23
CA ARG A 91 -5.13 -0.78 4.40
C ARG A 91 -4.74 -0.52 2.96
N ALA A 92 -5.26 -1.34 2.06
CA ALA A 92 -5.02 -1.26 0.63
C ALA A 92 -6.35 -1.15 -0.12
N TRP A 93 -6.42 -0.19 -1.04
CA TRP A 93 -7.50 -0.07 -2.01
C TRP A 93 -6.99 -0.66 -3.31
N LEU A 94 -7.63 -1.73 -3.78
CA LEU A 94 -7.13 -2.55 -4.88
C LEU A 94 -8.01 -2.43 -6.11
N GLU A 95 -7.37 -2.34 -7.27
CA GLU A 95 -8.00 -2.49 -8.58
C GLU A 95 -8.35 -3.96 -8.86
N ALA A 96 -9.07 -4.21 -9.95
CA ALA A 96 -9.51 -5.55 -10.34
C ALA A 96 -8.34 -6.54 -10.58
N ASP A 97 -7.16 -6.02 -10.93
CA ASP A 97 -5.93 -6.78 -11.13
C ASP A 97 -5.12 -7.02 -9.84
N GLY A 98 -5.60 -6.51 -8.69
CA GLY A 98 -4.95 -6.64 -7.39
C GLY A 98 -3.85 -5.61 -7.13
N THR A 99 -3.64 -4.64 -8.01
CA THR A 99 -2.71 -3.53 -7.79
C THR A 99 -3.34 -2.41 -6.95
N LEU A 100 -2.53 -1.55 -6.34
CA LEU A 100 -3.05 -0.41 -5.57
C LEU A 100 -3.71 0.62 -6.49
N ALA A 101 -5.00 0.87 -6.28
CA ALA A 101 -5.75 1.93 -6.96
C ALA A 101 -5.06 3.27 -6.71
N LEU A 102 -4.47 3.89 -7.74
CA LEU A 102 -3.69 5.12 -7.66
C LEU A 102 -2.77 5.20 -6.42
N HIS A 103 -2.03 4.12 -6.15
CA HIS A 103 -1.08 4.01 -5.03
C HIS A 103 -1.70 4.20 -3.63
N GLN A 104 -3.02 4.01 -3.49
CA GLN A 104 -3.73 4.20 -2.23
C GLN A 104 -3.39 3.08 -1.25
N TYR A 105 -2.56 3.43 -0.28
CA TYR A 105 -2.16 2.57 0.83
C TYR A 105 -2.07 3.42 2.10
N GLU A 106 -2.53 2.86 3.22
CA GLU A 106 -2.53 3.51 4.52
C GLU A 106 -1.92 2.58 5.57
N MET A 107 -0.86 3.04 6.24
CA MET A 107 -0.27 2.33 7.37
C MET A 107 -1.15 2.48 8.60
N LEU A 108 -1.43 1.38 9.29
CA LEU A 108 -2.32 1.33 10.45
C LEU A 108 -1.59 0.73 11.66
N GLN A 109 -1.85 1.29 12.85
CA GLN A 109 -1.27 0.82 14.12
C GLN A 109 -2.12 -0.25 14.80
N ALA A 110 -3.39 -0.37 14.43
CA ALA A 110 -4.33 -1.36 14.95
C ALA A 110 -5.33 -1.76 13.85
N LEU A 111 -6.02 -2.87 14.05
CA LEU A 111 -7.15 -3.24 13.19
C LEU A 111 -8.32 -2.25 13.41
N PRO A 112 -8.90 -1.71 12.32
CA PRO A 112 -10.02 -0.78 12.38
C PRO A 112 -11.39 -1.45 12.50
#